data_AF-A0AAP7P8U1-F1
#
_entry.id   AF-A0AAP7P8U1-F1
#
_cell.length_a   1.000
_cell.length_b   1.000
_cell.length_c   1.000
_cell.angle_alpha   90.00
_cell.angle_beta   90.00
_cell.angle_gamma   90.00
#
_symmetry.space_group_name_H-M   'P 1'
#
loop_
_entity.id
_entity.type
_entity.pdbx_description
1 polymer ?
#
loop_
_entity_poly.entity_id
_entity_poly.type
_entity_poly.pdbx_seq_one_letter_code
_entity_poly.pdbx_strand_id
1 'polypeptide(L)'
;MNRVLCVVIIALLVACGALSLGLNHYRDNAITYKAQRDKKARELELANATITDMQVRQRDVAALDAKYSRELADARAENETLRADVAAGRKRLRINATCHGTVREATSTSGVDNATGPRLADTAERDYFILRERLMTMQKQLEGAKEYIRTQCIN
;
A
#
# COMPACT_ATOMS: atom_id res chain seq x y z
N MET A 1 -39.63 81.47 -5.53
CA MET A 1 -38.70 80.41 -5.10
C MET A 1 -37.34 80.72 -5.72
N ASN A 2 -36.31 81.00 -4.92
CA ASN A 2 -35.07 81.66 -5.35
C ASN A 2 -34.22 80.77 -6.28
N ARG A 3 -33.82 81.28 -7.45
CA ARG A 3 -32.93 80.56 -8.41
C ARG A 3 -31.66 80.00 -7.75
N VAL A 4 -31.12 80.74 -6.78
CA VAL A 4 -29.95 80.34 -5.98
C VAL A 4 -30.20 79.06 -5.17
N LEU A 5 -31.40 78.92 -4.58
CA LEU A 5 -31.78 77.73 -3.81
C LEU A 5 -31.80 76.48 -4.70
N CYS A 6 -32.32 76.60 -5.93
CA CYS A 6 -32.35 75.49 -6.89
C CYS A 6 -30.95 75.03 -7.28
N VAL A 7 -30.02 75.96 -7.51
CA VAL A 7 -28.62 75.62 -7.87
C VAL A 7 -27.91 74.88 -6.74
N VAL A 8 -28.10 75.32 -5.48
CA VAL A 8 -27.50 74.65 -4.31
C VAL A 8 -28.03 73.24 -4.13
N ILE A 9 -29.34 73.02 -4.28
CA ILE A 9 -29.94 71.68 -4.19
C ILE A 9 -29.38 70.75 -5.27
N ILE A 10 -29.28 71.22 -6.51
CA ILE A 10 -28.71 70.43 -7.61
C ILE A 10 -27.25 70.06 -7.32
N ALA A 11 -26.43 71.01 -6.85
CA ALA A 11 -25.03 70.75 -6.51
C ALA A 11 -24.88 69.71 -5.40
N LEU A 12 -25.72 69.77 -4.36
CA LEU A 12 -25.72 68.78 -3.27
C LEU A 12 -26.14 67.39 -3.76
N LEU A 13 -27.14 67.30 -4.64
CA LEU A 13 -27.56 66.02 -5.22
C LEU A 13 -26.46 65.39 -6.07
N VAL A 14 -25.74 66.20 -6.86
CA VAL A 14 -24.60 65.73 -7.65
C VAL A 14 -23.47 65.24 -6.74
N ALA A 15 -23.14 65.97 -5.67
CA ALA A 15 -22.13 65.56 -4.70
C ALA A 15 -22.50 64.24 -3.99
N CYS A 16 -23.76 64.10 -3.54
CA CYS A 16 -24.26 62.85 -2.94
C CYS A 16 -24.23 61.69 -3.94
N GLY A 17 -24.57 61.94 -5.21
CA GLY A 17 -24.48 60.92 -6.27
C GLY A 17 -23.05 60.44 -6.48
N ALA A 18 -22.10 61.35 -6.58
CA ALA A 18 -20.67 61.02 -6.75
C ALA A 18 -20.10 60.24 -5.56
N LEU A 19 -20.41 60.66 -4.32
CA LEU A 19 -20.02 59.95 -3.11
C LEU A 19 -20.64 58.55 -3.05
N SER A 20 -21.92 58.42 -3.41
CA SER A 20 -22.62 57.12 -3.43
C SER A 20 -21.99 56.16 -4.44
N LEU A 21 -21.62 56.64 -5.63
CA LEU A 21 -20.92 55.84 -6.64
C LEU A 21 -19.53 55.39 -6.16
N GLY A 22 -18.74 56.31 -5.58
CA GLY A 22 -17.42 55.99 -5.05
C GLY A 22 -17.46 54.98 -3.91
N LEU A 23 -18.40 55.15 -2.96
CA LEU A 23 -18.61 54.22 -1.85
C LEU A 23 -19.09 52.86 -2.34
N ASN A 24 -20.00 52.82 -3.32
CA ASN A 24 -20.48 51.56 -3.88
C ASN A 24 -19.35 50.81 -4.62
N HIS A 25 -18.56 51.51 -5.43
CA HIS A 25 -17.41 50.91 -6.11
C HIS A 25 -16.39 50.33 -5.11
N TYR A 26 -16.10 51.04 -4.02
CA TYR A 26 -15.21 50.53 -2.98
C TYR A 26 -15.80 49.32 -2.23
N ARG A 27 -17.10 49.35 -1.91
CA ARG A 27 -17.80 48.19 -1.31
C ARG A 27 -17.77 46.98 -2.21
N ASP A 28 -18.08 47.14 -3.49
CA ASP A 28 -18.09 46.04 -4.47
C ASP A 28 -16.68 45.47 -4.64
N ASN A 29 -15.64 46.32 -4.70
CA ASN A 29 -14.25 45.88 -4.70
C ASN A 29 -13.90 45.12 -3.40
N ALA A 30 -14.31 45.60 -2.23
CA ALA A 30 -14.05 44.91 -0.96
C ALA A 30 -14.75 43.53 -0.88
N ILE A 31 -15.98 43.44 -1.37
CA ILE A 31 -16.75 42.18 -1.43
C ILE A 31 -16.07 41.20 -2.38
N THR A 32 -15.66 41.65 -3.58
CA THR A 32 -15.00 40.79 -4.57
C THR A 32 -13.63 40.30 -4.08
N TYR A 33 -12.80 41.15 -3.47
CA TYR A 33 -11.53 40.71 -2.88
C TYR A 33 -11.72 39.74 -1.72
N LYS A 34 -12.72 39.96 -0.86
CA LYS A 34 -13.06 39.01 0.21
C LYS A 34 -13.45 37.66 -0.38
N ALA A 35 -14.34 37.64 -1.38
CA ALA A 35 -14.76 36.42 -2.05
C ALA A 35 -13.58 35.68 -2.72
N GLN A 36 -12.66 36.41 -3.35
CA GLN A 36 -11.45 35.81 -3.93
C GLN A 36 -10.54 35.20 -2.87
N ARG A 37 -10.31 35.89 -1.74
CA ARG A 37 -9.51 35.34 -0.64
C ARG A 37 -10.15 34.12 -0.02
N ASP A 38 -11.45 34.16 0.26
CA ASP A 38 -12.19 33.04 0.83
C ASP A 38 -12.15 31.82 -0.11
N LYS A 39 -12.27 32.05 -1.42
CA LYS A 39 -12.09 31.00 -2.45
C LYS A 39 -10.68 30.40 -2.41
N LYS A 40 -9.64 31.24 -2.37
CA LYS A 40 -8.25 30.77 -2.34
C LYS A 40 -7.90 30.06 -1.04
N ALA A 41 -8.43 30.52 0.09
CA ALA A 41 -8.27 29.83 1.38
C ALA A 41 -8.87 28.42 1.33
N ARG A 42 -10.08 28.28 0.77
CA ARG A 42 -10.73 26.96 0.59
C ARG A 42 -9.96 26.05 -0.37
N GLU A 43 -9.49 26.58 -1.50
CA GLU A 43 -8.68 25.82 -2.46
C GLU A 43 -7.37 25.32 -1.81
N LEU A 44 -6.72 26.17 -1.02
CA LEU A 44 -5.50 25.81 -0.29
C LEU A 44 -5.77 24.77 0.79
N GLU A 45 -6.86 24.93 1.54
CA GLU A 45 -7.28 23.96 2.56
C GLU A 45 -7.55 22.58 1.95
N LEU A 46 -8.28 22.53 0.82
CA LEU A 46 -8.54 21.31 0.09
C LEU A 46 -7.24 20.66 -0.40
N ALA A 47 -6.33 21.44 -0.98
CA ALA A 47 -5.04 20.94 -1.43
C ALA A 47 -4.20 20.35 -0.27
N ASN A 48 -4.18 21.04 0.88
CA ASN A 48 -3.50 20.54 2.08
C ASN A 48 -4.14 19.26 2.62
N ALA A 49 -5.47 19.16 2.59
CA ALA A 49 -6.18 17.94 2.98
C ALA A 49 -5.81 16.77 2.06
N THR A 50 -5.79 16.99 0.74
CA THR A 50 -5.36 15.98 -0.25
C THR A 50 -3.91 15.55 -0.05
N ILE A 51 -2.99 16.50 0.17
CA ILE A 51 -1.57 16.17 0.44
C ILE A 51 -1.43 15.33 1.71
N THR A 52 -2.17 15.70 2.76
CA THR A 52 -2.15 14.97 4.03
C THR A 52 -2.66 13.53 3.85
N ASP A 53 -3.78 13.35 3.13
CA ASP A 53 -4.30 12.03 2.78
C ASP A 53 -3.28 11.21 1.98
N MET A 54 -2.66 11.80 0.96
CA MET A 54 -1.62 11.14 0.16
C MET A 54 -0.43 10.70 1.04
N GLN A 55 0.01 11.52 1.99
CA GLN A 55 1.10 11.16 2.91
C GLN A 55 0.73 10.02 3.84
N VAL A 56 -0.52 9.96 4.32
CA VAL A 56 -1.01 8.86 5.15
C VAL A 56 -1.01 7.57 4.33
N ARG A 57 -1.61 7.57 3.14
CA ARG A 57 -1.64 6.40 2.24
C ARG A 57 -0.23 5.91 1.90
N GLN A 58 0.72 6.81 1.64
CA GLN A 58 2.12 6.44 1.39
C GLN A 58 2.76 5.72 2.59
N ARG A 59 2.53 6.22 3.82
CA ARG A 59 3.03 5.58 5.03
C ARG A 59 2.39 4.20 5.25
N ASP A 60 1.09 4.08 5.02
CA ASP A 60 0.37 2.81 5.21
C ASP A 60 0.82 1.76 4.17
N VAL A 61 1.02 2.16 2.92
CA VAL A 61 1.57 1.28 1.87
C VAL A 61 2.99 0.84 2.20
N ALA A 62 3.84 1.75 2.69
CA ALA A 62 5.20 1.40 3.11
C ALA A 62 5.21 0.44 4.31
N ALA A 63 4.29 0.61 5.27
CA ALA A 63 4.13 -0.30 6.40
C ALA A 63 3.66 -1.69 5.94
N LEU A 64 2.74 -1.75 4.97
CA LEU A 64 2.26 -2.99 4.38
C LEU A 64 3.38 -3.74 3.65
N ASP A 65 4.17 -3.03 2.83
CA ASP A 65 5.32 -3.60 2.13
C ASP A 65 6.37 -4.14 3.11
N ALA A 66 6.71 -3.36 4.14
CA ALA A 66 7.66 -3.78 5.17
C ALA A 66 7.20 -5.04 5.90
N LYS A 67 5.90 -5.13 6.22
CA LYS A 67 5.30 -6.31 6.87
C LYS A 67 5.48 -7.56 6.00
N TYR A 68 5.01 -7.54 4.76
CA TYR A 68 5.04 -8.72 3.90
C TYR A 68 6.44 -9.09 3.40
N SER A 69 7.32 -8.10 3.23
CA SER A 69 8.74 -8.33 2.94
C SER A 69 9.43 -9.04 4.10
N ARG A 70 9.17 -8.65 5.34
CA ARG A 70 9.70 -9.32 6.53
C ARG A 70 9.17 -10.74 6.66
N GLU A 71 7.86 -10.93 6.55
CA GLU A 71 7.26 -12.28 6.64
C GLU A 71 7.79 -13.22 5.55
N LEU A 72 8.05 -12.71 4.34
CA LEU A 72 8.67 -13.49 3.27
C LEU A 72 10.14 -13.82 3.58
N ALA A 73 10.91 -12.88 4.12
CA ALA A 73 12.29 -13.11 4.53
C ALA A 73 12.38 -14.17 5.63
N ASP A 74 11.52 -14.08 6.66
CA ASP A 74 11.45 -15.04 7.75
C ASP A 74 11.09 -16.46 7.23
N ALA A 75 10.11 -16.55 6.33
CA ALA A 75 9.74 -17.84 5.70
C ALA A 75 10.87 -18.44 4.84
N ARG A 76 11.62 -17.60 4.12
CA ARG A 76 12.80 -18.03 3.36
C ARG A 76 13.91 -18.53 4.28
N ALA A 77 14.16 -17.84 5.39
CA ALA A 77 15.16 -18.26 6.38
C ALA A 77 14.80 -19.61 7.02
N GLU A 78 13.53 -19.84 7.33
CA GLU A 78 13.05 -21.15 7.80
C GLU A 78 13.27 -22.24 6.75
N ASN A 79 12.94 -21.95 5.48
CA ASN A 79 13.11 -22.89 4.38
C ASN A 79 14.58 -23.27 4.18
N GLU A 80 15.50 -22.31 4.19
CA GLU A 80 16.94 -22.55 4.10
C GLU A 80 17.48 -23.32 5.32
N THR A 81 16.96 -23.06 6.51
CA THR A 81 17.31 -23.84 7.72
C THR A 81 16.91 -25.31 7.53
N LEU A 82 15.70 -25.57 7.02
CA LEU A 82 15.24 -26.93 6.75
C LEU A 82 16.05 -27.61 5.64
N ARG A 83 16.42 -26.86 4.60
CA ARG A 83 17.29 -27.34 3.54
C ARG A 83 18.66 -27.75 4.08
N ALA A 84 19.26 -26.93 4.94
CA ALA A 84 20.53 -27.23 5.61
C ALA A 84 20.42 -28.44 6.55
N ASP A 85 19.32 -28.57 7.30
CA ASP A 85 19.06 -29.72 8.17
C ASP A 85 18.93 -31.03 7.38
N VAL A 86 18.27 -31.00 6.22
CA VAL A 86 18.15 -32.18 5.33
C VAL A 86 19.51 -32.52 4.72
N ALA A 87 20.24 -31.53 4.20
CA ALA A 87 21.58 -31.73 3.64
C ALA A 87 22.58 -32.29 4.67
N ALA A 88 22.46 -31.88 5.93
CA ALA A 88 23.28 -32.39 7.04
C ALA A 88 22.79 -33.72 7.62
N GLY A 89 21.69 -34.29 7.11
CA GLY A 89 21.09 -35.53 7.60
C GLY A 89 20.42 -35.43 8.99
N ARG A 90 20.31 -34.22 9.56
CA ARG A 90 19.59 -33.97 10.84
C ARG A 90 18.08 -34.14 10.68
N LYS A 91 17.56 -33.85 9.50
CA LYS A 91 16.17 -34.08 9.08
C LYS A 91 16.14 -34.90 7.80
N ARG A 92 14.98 -35.50 7.50
CA ARG A 92 14.75 -36.24 6.26
C ARG A 92 13.40 -35.87 5.67
N LEU A 93 13.36 -35.68 4.36
CA LEU A 93 12.10 -35.58 3.62
C LEU A 93 11.45 -36.96 3.54
N ARG A 94 10.14 -37.00 3.73
CA ARG A 94 9.34 -38.23 3.65
C ARG A 94 8.22 -38.00 2.66
N ILE A 95 7.99 -38.99 1.81
CA ILE A 95 6.82 -39.03 0.94
C ILE A 95 5.76 -39.87 1.63
N ASN A 96 4.52 -39.37 1.62
CA ASN A 96 3.38 -40.19 1.98
C ASN A 96 3.02 -41.04 0.75
N ALA A 97 3.35 -42.33 0.80
CA ALA A 97 3.16 -43.25 -0.32
C ALA A 97 2.42 -44.50 0.14
N THR A 98 1.47 -44.97 -0.68
CA THR A 98 0.80 -46.27 -0.53
C THR A 98 1.39 -47.23 -1.55
N CYS A 99 2.09 -48.27 -1.07
CA CYS A 99 2.63 -49.30 -1.96
C CYS A 99 1.58 -50.39 -2.17
N HIS A 100 1.03 -50.48 -3.37
CA HIS A 100 0.10 -51.56 -3.75
C HIS A 100 0.90 -52.75 -4.30
N GLY A 101 0.87 -53.88 -3.57
CA GLY A 101 1.53 -55.13 -3.96
C GLY A 101 2.29 -55.80 -2.82
N THR A 102 2.74 -57.04 -3.01
CA THR A 102 3.64 -57.70 -2.05
C THR A 102 5.03 -57.09 -2.18
N VAL A 103 5.49 -56.41 -1.12
CA VAL A 103 6.90 -56.01 -1.01
C VAL A 103 7.69 -57.31 -0.89
N ARG A 104 8.38 -57.72 -1.95
CA ARG A 104 9.25 -58.90 -1.91
C ARG A 104 10.33 -58.64 -0.87
N GLU A 105 10.30 -59.40 0.22
CA GLU A 105 11.36 -59.41 1.20
C GLU A 105 12.64 -59.87 0.50
N ALA A 106 13.63 -58.99 0.41
CA ALA A 106 14.87 -59.30 -0.26
C ALA A 106 15.52 -60.47 0.49
N THR A 107 15.83 -61.57 -0.21
CA THR A 107 16.57 -62.71 0.35
C THR A 107 17.88 -62.20 0.94
N SER A 108 18.03 -62.24 2.27
CA SER A 108 19.22 -61.72 2.95
C SER A 108 20.41 -62.63 2.64
N THR A 109 21.31 -62.21 1.75
CA THR A 109 22.63 -62.83 1.63
C THR A 109 23.45 -62.47 2.87
N SER A 110 23.99 -63.47 3.58
CA SER A 110 24.85 -63.29 4.75
C SER A 110 26.16 -62.63 4.34
N GLY A 111 26.26 -61.32 4.56
CA GLY A 111 27.40 -60.48 4.17
C GLY A 111 26.98 -59.40 3.20
N VAL A 112 26.56 -58.25 3.71
CA VAL A 112 26.37 -57.04 2.90
C VAL A 112 27.06 -55.87 3.58
N ASP A 113 27.85 -55.18 2.77
CA ASP A 113 28.49 -53.91 3.06
C ASP A 113 27.49 -52.93 3.68
N ASN A 114 27.98 -51.96 4.48
CA ASN A 114 27.17 -50.91 5.06
C ASN A 114 26.66 -49.94 3.96
N ALA A 115 25.72 -50.41 3.15
CA ALA A 115 25.09 -49.63 2.10
C ALA A 115 24.29 -48.49 2.74
N THR A 116 24.44 -47.28 2.18
CA THR A 116 23.65 -46.13 2.63
C THR A 116 22.16 -46.45 2.47
N GLY A 117 21.39 -46.30 3.56
CA GLY A 117 19.96 -46.58 3.53
C GLY A 117 19.21 -45.78 2.45
N PRO A 118 18.05 -46.27 1.98
CA PRO A 118 17.31 -45.63 0.90
C PRO A 118 16.98 -44.17 1.23
N ARG A 119 17.29 -43.27 0.28
CA ARG A 119 17.04 -41.82 0.36
C ARG A 119 16.40 -41.30 -0.92
N LEU A 120 15.75 -40.13 -0.86
CA LEU A 120 15.26 -39.46 -2.06
C LEU A 120 16.44 -39.09 -2.98
N ALA A 121 16.17 -38.96 -4.27
CA ALA A 121 17.16 -38.43 -5.20
C ALA A 121 17.49 -36.97 -4.85
N ASP A 122 18.75 -36.57 -4.97
CA ASP A 122 19.20 -35.20 -4.65
C ASP A 122 18.42 -34.14 -5.47
N THR A 123 17.96 -34.49 -6.67
CA THR A 123 17.08 -33.65 -7.50
C THR A 123 15.70 -33.46 -6.86
N ALA A 124 15.09 -34.53 -6.35
CA ALA A 124 13.79 -34.47 -5.68
C ALA A 124 13.84 -33.63 -4.40
N GLU A 125 14.92 -33.74 -3.62
CA GLU A 125 15.10 -32.89 -2.43
C GLU A 125 15.23 -31.41 -2.80
N ARG A 126 16.02 -31.11 -3.85
CA ARG A 126 16.20 -29.74 -4.36
C ARG A 126 14.89 -29.15 -4.88
N ASP A 127 14.18 -29.88 -5.72
CA ASP A 127 12.94 -29.42 -6.35
C ASP A 127 11.84 -29.17 -5.31
N TYR A 128 11.80 -29.96 -4.23
CA TYR A 128 10.90 -29.73 -3.11
C TYR A 128 11.12 -28.36 -2.46
N PHE A 129 12.37 -28.00 -2.14
CA PHE A 129 12.68 -26.72 -1.50
C PHE A 129 12.44 -25.53 -2.44
N ILE A 130 12.77 -25.67 -3.73
CA ILE A 130 12.44 -24.67 -4.77
C ILE A 130 10.92 -24.45 -4.84
N LEU A 131 10.14 -25.53 -4.86
CA LEU A 131 8.68 -25.44 -4.89
C LEU A 131 8.15 -24.74 -3.65
N ARG A 132 8.65 -25.11 -2.47
CA ARG A 132 8.25 -24.48 -1.19
C ARG A 132 8.56 -22.98 -1.18
N GLU A 133 9.73 -22.56 -1.66
CA GLU A 133 10.10 -21.15 -1.75
C GLU A 133 9.18 -20.35 -2.68
N ARG A 134 8.85 -20.92 -3.85
CA ARG A 134 7.94 -20.29 -4.82
C ARG A 134 6.53 -20.15 -4.25
N LEU A 135 6.03 -21.19 -3.57
CA LEU A 135 4.71 -21.16 -2.91
C LEU A 135 4.65 -20.09 -1.82
N MET A 136 5.67 -20.02 -0.95
CA MET A 136 5.76 -18.98 0.09
C MET A 136 5.76 -17.57 -0.52
N THR A 137 6.54 -17.37 -1.58
CA THR A 137 6.62 -16.07 -2.29
C THR A 137 5.26 -15.69 -2.87
N MET A 138 4.63 -16.59 -3.61
CA MET A 138 3.32 -16.34 -4.23
C MET A 138 2.24 -16.07 -3.17
N GLN A 139 2.25 -16.84 -2.07
CA GLN A 139 1.30 -16.67 -0.98
C GLN A 139 1.44 -15.27 -0.33
N LYS A 140 2.67 -14.85 -0.01
CA LYS A 140 2.91 -13.54 0.60
C LYS A 140 2.57 -12.38 -0.33
N GLN A 141 2.86 -12.52 -1.63
CA GLN A 141 2.44 -11.55 -2.65
C GLN A 141 0.90 -11.45 -2.74
N LEU A 142 0.20 -12.59 -2.73
CA LEU A 142 -1.26 -12.61 -2.78
C LEU A 142 -1.89 -12.00 -1.52
N GLU A 143 -1.39 -12.38 -0.34
CA GLU A 143 -1.86 -11.81 0.94
C GLU A 143 -1.64 -10.29 0.98
N GLY A 144 -0.44 -9.83 0.60
CA GLY A 144 -0.11 -8.40 0.52
C GLY A 144 -0.98 -7.64 -0.48
N ALA A 145 -1.19 -8.18 -1.68
CA ALA A 145 -2.04 -7.55 -2.69
C ALA A 145 -3.51 -7.46 -2.24
N LYS A 146 -4.04 -8.50 -1.60
CA LYS A 146 -5.41 -8.49 -1.07
C LYS A 146 -5.58 -7.43 0.02
N GLU A 147 -4.62 -7.34 0.94
CA GLU A 147 -4.69 -6.35 2.02
C GLU A 147 -4.49 -4.91 1.50
N TYR A 148 -3.62 -4.72 0.51
CA TYR A 148 -3.48 -3.44 -0.19
C TYR A 148 -4.81 -2.99 -0.81
N ILE A 149 -5.46 -3.86 -1.58
CA ILE A 149 -6.75 -3.54 -2.21
C ILE A 149 -7.80 -3.18 -1.14
N ARG A 150 -7.88 -3.98 -0.08
CA ARG A 150 -8.86 -3.79 0.99
C ARG A 150 -8.67 -2.47 1.73
N THR A 151 -7.42 -2.09 2.00
CA THR A 151 -7.10 -0.93 2.83
C THR A 151 -6.89 0.36 2.05
N GLN A 152 -6.42 0.28 0.81
CA GLN A 152 -6.01 1.44 0.00
C GLN A 152 -6.91 1.72 -1.21
N CYS A 153 -7.68 0.74 -1.69
CA CYS A 153 -8.50 0.92 -2.90
C CYS A 153 -10.01 0.93 -2.63
N ILE A 154 -10.48 0.18 -1.64
CA ILE A 154 -11.91 0.05 -1.35
C ILE A 154 -12.36 1.03 -0.27
N ASN A 155 -11.43 1.47 0.60
CA ASN A 155 -11.67 2.47 1.64
C ASN A 155 -11.27 3.88 1.16
#